data_AF-A0AAE3DYT0-F1
#
_entry.id   AF-A0AAE3DYT0-F1
#
_cell.length_a   1.000
_cell.length_b   1.000
_cell.length_c   1.000
_cell.angle_alpha   90.00
_cell.angle_beta   90.00
_cell.angle_gamma   90.00
#
_symmetry.space_group_name_H-M   'P 1'
#
loop_
_entity.id
_entity.type
_entity.pdbx_description
1 polymer ?
#
loop_
_entity_poly.entity_id
_entity_poly.type
_entity_poly.pdbx_seq_one_letter_code
_entity_poly.pdbx_strand_id
1 'polypeptide(L)'
;MDELINTLKFDASGLIPAVVQNIETNEVLMVAYMNADTIKQTLETGRATFWSRSRQEVWVKGDTSGNYMYVKEVRVDCDCDCLVVLVNPAGPACHTGNRSCFFRKIEDGKLVEDAKEQTKTDVFAREQAVVMDRKEHPEEGSYTNYLFDKGEDKILKKVGEEAAEVVIAGKNRDKDEISYETADLIYHLTVMLVDNGMTWEDIYKEMERRSN
;
A
#
# COMPACT_ATOMS: atom_id res chain seq x y z
N MET A 1 29.38 -12.61 -10.18
CA MET A 1 28.00 -12.80 -10.66
C MET A 1 27.79 -14.22 -11.19
N ASP A 2 28.62 -14.70 -12.13
CA ASP A 2 28.46 -16.07 -12.65
C ASP A 2 28.65 -17.18 -11.59
N GLU A 3 29.55 -16.99 -10.63
CA GLU A 3 29.68 -17.93 -9.49
C GLU A 3 28.40 -18.03 -8.67
N LEU A 4 27.72 -16.91 -8.38
CA LEU A 4 26.42 -16.90 -7.70
C LEU A 4 25.38 -17.65 -8.53
N ILE A 5 25.29 -17.37 -9.83
CA ILE A 5 24.34 -18.07 -10.71
C ILE A 5 24.59 -19.58 -10.71
N ASN A 6 25.85 -20.01 -10.70
CA ASN A 6 26.20 -21.44 -10.65
C ASN A 6 25.84 -22.12 -9.31
N THR A 7 25.62 -21.37 -8.23
CA THR A 7 25.11 -21.93 -6.96
C THR A 7 23.59 -22.16 -6.96
N LEU A 8 22.86 -21.47 -7.84
CA LEU A 8 21.41 -21.60 -7.94
C LEU A 8 21.03 -22.82 -8.78
N LYS A 9 20.00 -23.53 -8.34
CA LYS A 9 19.44 -24.69 -9.03
C LYS A 9 18.23 -24.25 -9.85
N PHE A 10 18.41 -24.25 -11.16
CA PHE A 10 17.34 -24.01 -12.11
C PHE A 10 16.66 -25.33 -12.48
N ASP A 11 15.38 -25.26 -12.84
CA ASP A 11 14.64 -26.39 -13.40
C ASP A 11 15.15 -26.78 -14.80
N ALA A 12 14.56 -27.82 -15.40
CA ALA A 12 14.93 -28.29 -16.74
C ALA A 12 14.70 -27.24 -17.86
N SER A 13 13.95 -26.18 -17.58
CA SER A 13 13.71 -25.05 -18.49
C SER A 13 14.68 -23.89 -18.25
N GLY A 14 15.61 -24.03 -17.31
CA GLY A 14 16.53 -22.96 -16.91
C GLY A 14 15.87 -21.87 -16.05
N LEU A 15 14.80 -22.21 -15.34
CA LEU A 15 14.02 -21.27 -14.53
C LEU A 15 14.09 -21.59 -13.04
N ILE A 16 14.03 -20.55 -12.21
CA ILE A 16 13.90 -20.63 -10.75
C ILE A 16 12.64 -19.87 -10.32
N PRO A 17 11.79 -20.42 -9.45
CA PRO A 17 10.68 -19.68 -8.86
C PRO A 17 11.17 -18.53 -7.99
N ALA A 18 10.46 -17.41 -8.05
CA ALA A 18 10.70 -16.23 -7.25
C ALA A 18 9.40 -15.79 -6.57
N VAL A 19 9.37 -15.87 -5.24
CA VAL A 19 8.31 -15.32 -4.39
C VAL A 19 8.62 -13.85 -4.18
N VAL A 20 7.73 -12.97 -4.62
CA VAL A 20 7.89 -11.53 -4.43
C VAL A 20 7.11 -11.13 -3.19
N GLN A 21 7.79 -10.49 -2.24
CA GLN A 21 7.20 -10.11 -0.95
C GLN A 21 7.43 -8.62 -0.68
N ASN A 22 6.43 -7.94 -0.14
CA ASN A 22 6.58 -6.57 0.33
C ASN A 22 7.46 -6.57 1.58
N ILE A 23 8.56 -5.81 1.56
CA ILE A 23 9.53 -5.77 2.67
C ILE A 23 8.97 -5.12 3.95
N GLU A 24 7.98 -4.23 3.82
CA GLU A 24 7.39 -3.50 4.94
C GLU A 24 6.25 -4.30 5.59
N THR A 25 5.39 -4.89 4.76
CA THR A 25 4.16 -5.56 5.24
C THR A 25 4.29 -7.08 5.39
N ASN A 26 5.38 -7.68 4.88
CA ASN A 26 5.57 -9.13 4.74
C ASN A 26 4.51 -9.83 3.86
N GLU A 27 3.68 -9.09 3.15
CA GLU A 27 2.68 -9.67 2.25
C GLU A 27 3.34 -10.30 1.03
N VAL A 28 2.93 -11.52 0.67
CA VAL A 28 3.31 -12.15 -0.59
C VAL A 28 2.52 -11.49 -1.72
N LEU A 29 3.22 -10.81 -2.64
CA LEU A 29 2.64 -10.02 -3.71
C LEU A 29 2.36 -10.84 -4.96
N MET A 30 3.32 -11.67 -5.37
CA MET A 30 3.18 -12.53 -6.55
C MET A 30 4.25 -13.63 -6.55
N VAL A 31 4.05 -14.63 -7.40
CA VAL A 31 5.09 -15.59 -7.78
C VAL A 31 5.37 -15.44 -9.26
N ALA A 32 6.65 -15.39 -9.61
CA ALA A 32 7.13 -15.36 -10.98
C ALA A 32 8.29 -16.34 -11.15
N TYR A 33 8.85 -16.39 -12.36
CA TYR A 33 10.02 -17.19 -12.67
C TYR A 33 11.14 -16.29 -13.15
N MET A 34 12.36 -16.63 -12.81
CA MET A 34 13.56 -15.94 -13.25
C MET A 34 14.49 -16.95 -13.92
N ASN A 35 15.20 -16.52 -14.96
CA ASN A 35 16.38 -17.23 -15.47
C ASN A 35 17.65 -16.49 -15.02
N ALA A 36 18.82 -17.03 -15.35
CA ALA A 36 20.11 -16.43 -15.02
C ALA A 36 20.21 -14.94 -15.41
N ASP A 37 19.79 -14.56 -16.62
CA ASP A 37 19.90 -13.18 -17.11
C ASP A 37 18.97 -12.22 -16.37
N THR A 38 17.73 -12.63 -16.10
CA THR A 38 16.79 -11.80 -15.33
C THR A 38 17.19 -11.60 -13.88
N ILE A 39 17.90 -12.56 -13.27
CA ILE A 39 18.50 -12.41 -11.93
C ILE A 39 19.61 -11.36 -11.98
N LYS A 40 20.54 -11.49 -12.94
CA LYS A 40 21.61 -10.51 -13.14
C LYS A 40 21.05 -9.10 -13.32
N GLN A 41 20.11 -8.94 -14.23
CA GLN A 41 19.46 -7.65 -14.50
C GLN A 41 18.73 -7.10 -13.26
N THR A 42 18.08 -7.96 -12.47
CA THR A 42 17.41 -7.55 -11.24
C THR A 42 18.40 -7.00 -10.22
N LEU A 43 19.52 -7.70 -10.00
CA LEU A 43 20.56 -7.29 -9.06
C LEU A 43 21.30 -6.02 -9.53
N GLU A 44 21.51 -5.87 -10.84
CA GLU A 44 22.17 -4.70 -11.43
C GLU A 44 21.29 -3.44 -11.39
N THR A 45 20.01 -3.57 -11.71
CA THR A 45 19.11 -2.42 -11.86
C THR A 45 18.32 -2.07 -10.60
N GLY A 46 18.28 -2.97 -9.62
CA GLY A 46 17.42 -2.84 -8.44
C GLY A 46 15.91 -2.88 -8.78
N ARG A 47 15.53 -3.33 -9.99
CA ARG A 47 14.13 -3.48 -10.42
C ARG A 47 13.83 -4.93 -10.70
N ALA A 48 12.71 -5.43 -10.16
CA ALA A 48 12.34 -6.82 -10.33
C ALA A 48 12.08 -7.15 -11.82
N THR A 49 12.89 -8.07 -12.35
CA THR A 49 12.84 -8.52 -13.73
C THR A 49 12.60 -10.02 -13.77
N PHE A 50 11.66 -10.46 -14.59
CA PHE A 50 11.19 -11.85 -14.64
C PHE A 50 11.22 -12.41 -16.06
N TRP A 51 11.21 -13.73 -16.15
CA TRP A 51 11.00 -14.46 -17.40
C TRP A 51 9.53 -14.86 -17.53
N SER A 52 8.86 -14.37 -18.57
CA SER A 52 7.49 -14.76 -18.87
C SER A 52 7.49 -16.13 -19.57
N ARG A 53 7.03 -17.18 -18.87
CA ARG A 53 6.95 -18.53 -19.46
C ARG A 53 6.03 -18.62 -20.67
N SER A 54 4.95 -17.86 -20.69
CA SER A 54 3.96 -17.89 -21.78
C SER A 54 4.40 -17.09 -23.01
N ARG A 55 5.11 -15.96 -22.80
CA ARG A 55 5.60 -15.11 -23.89
C ARG A 55 7.02 -15.43 -24.31
N GLN A 56 7.74 -16.23 -23.51
CA GLN A 56 9.15 -16.57 -23.69
C GLN A 56 10.04 -15.32 -23.86
N GLU A 57 9.80 -14.32 -23.02
CA GLU A 57 10.51 -13.04 -23.06
C GLU A 57 10.85 -12.54 -21.66
N VAL A 58 11.84 -11.66 -21.60
CA VAL A 58 12.19 -10.90 -20.40
C VAL A 58 11.15 -9.81 -20.17
N TRP A 59 10.73 -9.65 -18.91
CA TRP A 59 9.74 -8.67 -18.49
C TRP A 59 10.19 -7.96 -17.21
N VAL A 60 10.46 -6.66 -17.29
CA VAL A 60 10.66 -5.83 -16.11
C VAL A 60 9.28 -5.45 -15.55
N LYS A 61 9.01 -5.81 -14.30
CA LYS A 61 7.71 -5.51 -13.68
C LYS A 61 7.56 -3.99 -13.57
N GLY A 62 6.52 -3.47 -14.21
CA GLY A 62 6.18 -2.05 -14.20
C GLY A 62 6.43 -1.31 -15.51
N ASP A 63 7.16 -1.87 -16.48
CA ASP A 63 7.51 -1.18 -17.74
C ASP A 63 6.28 -0.65 -18.51
N THR A 64 5.17 -1.40 -18.50
CA THR A 64 3.92 -0.99 -19.15
C THR A 64 3.01 -0.18 -18.24
N SER A 65 2.99 -0.48 -16.93
CA SER A 65 1.96 0.03 -16.00
C SER A 65 2.45 1.11 -15.03
N GLY A 66 3.75 1.40 -14.98
CA GLY A 66 4.37 2.26 -13.97
C GLY A 66 4.51 1.63 -12.57
N ASN A 67 3.77 0.55 -12.28
CA ASN A 67 3.83 -0.18 -11.00
C ASN A 67 5.10 -1.04 -10.88
N TYR A 68 6.25 -0.38 -10.75
CA TYR A 68 7.54 -1.01 -10.54
C TYR A 68 7.64 -1.71 -9.18
N MET A 69 8.59 -2.64 -9.07
CA MET A 69 8.97 -3.27 -7.81
C MET A 69 10.46 -3.04 -7.58
N TYR A 70 10.78 -2.19 -6.61
CA TYR A 70 12.16 -1.84 -6.29
C TYR A 70 12.73 -2.86 -5.31
N VAL A 71 13.73 -3.62 -5.74
CA VAL A 71 14.34 -4.69 -4.96
C VAL A 71 15.18 -4.11 -3.85
N LYS A 72 14.97 -4.61 -2.64
CA LYS A 72 15.73 -4.26 -1.44
C LYS A 72 16.62 -5.40 -0.97
N GLU A 73 16.15 -6.64 -1.13
CA GLU A 73 16.88 -7.84 -0.73
C GLU A 73 16.42 -9.03 -1.60
N VAL A 74 17.33 -9.96 -1.90
CA VAL A 74 17.00 -11.25 -2.50
C VAL A 74 17.53 -12.35 -1.58
N ARG A 75 16.63 -13.20 -1.08
CA ARG A 75 16.97 -14.38 -0.30
C ARG A 75 16.92 -15.62 -1.16
N VAL A 76 17.74 -16.60 -0.82
CA VAL A 76 17.82 -17.92 -1.45
C VAL A 76 17.45 -18.94 -0.37
N ASP A 77 16.67 -19.96 -0.72
CA ASP A 77 16.33 -21.05 0.20
C ASP A 77 17.50 -22.04 0.42
N CYS A 78 17.28 -23.06 1.26
CA CYS A 78 18.36 -23.89 1.79
C CYS A 78 18.96 -24.87 0.77
N ASP A 79 18.23 -25.22 -0.28
CA ASP A 79 18.67 -26.06 -1.39
C ASP A 79 18.89 -25.27 -2.69
N CYS A 80 18.77 -23.95 -2.63
CA CYS A 80 19.08 -22.99 -3.68
C CYS A 80 18.19 -23.10 -4.93
N ASP A 81 16.95 -23.56 -4.80
CA ASP A 81 16.02 -23.72 -5.91
C ASP A 81 14.80 -22.78 -5.85
N CYS A 82 14.76 -21.87 -4.87
CA CYS A 82 13.76 -20.82 -4.80
C CYS A 82 14.33 -19.49 -4.28
N LEU A 83 13.78 -18.39 -4.77
CA LEU A 83 14.13 -17.03 -4.35
C LEU A 83 12.98 -16.37 -3.61
N VAL A 84 13.29 -15.56 -2.59
CA VAL A 84 12.38 -14.52 -2.07
C VAL A 84 12.94 -13.15 -2.45
N VAL A 85 12.22 -12.43 -3.30
CA VAL A 85 12.56 -11.07 -3.74
C VAL A 85 11.77 -10.09 -2.90
N LEU A 86 12.45 -9.44 -1.95
CA LEU A 86 11.87 -8.43 -1.08
C LEU A 86 11.91 -7.07 -1.78
N VAL A 87 10.74 -6.46 -1.92
CA VAL A 87 10.55 -5.24 -2.72
C VAL A 87 9.79 -4.16 -1.98
N ASN A 88 10.01 -2.91 -2.38
CA ASN A 88 9.07 -1.82 -2.14
C ASN A 88 8.28 -1.57 -3.45
N PRO A 89 6.97 -1.88 -3.50
CA PRO A 89 6.17 -1.73 -4.71
C PRO A 89 5.71 -0.28 -4.93
N ALA A 90 5.83 0.23 -6.17
CA ALA A 90 5.38 1.56 -6.56
C ALA A 90 3.87 1.66 -6.86
N GLY A 91 3.13 0.56 -6.66
CA GLY A 91 1.72 0.43 -6.99
C GLY A 91 1.28 -1.04 -6.96
N PRO A 92 0.06 -1.37 -7.42
CA PRO A 92 -0.45 -2.74 -7.41
C PRO A 92 0.46 -3.76 -8.11
N ALA A 93 0.69 -4.91 -7.48
CA ALA A 93 1.42 -6.00 -8.11
C ALA A 93 0.59 -6.68 -9.20
N CYS A 94 -0.73 -6.79 -9.00
CA CYS A 94 -1.60 -7.51 -9.91
C CYS A 94 -2.10 -6.62 -11.06
N HIS A 95 -2.24 -7.22 -12.24
CA HIS A 95 -2.79 -6.56 -13.42
C HIS A 95 -4.30 -6.25 -13.30
N THR A 96 -5.00 -6.85 -12.33
CA THR A 96 -6.40 -6.56 -12.02
C THR A 96 -6.56 -5.31 -11.14
N GLY A 97 -5.45 -4.67 -10.73
CA GLY A 97 -5.44 -3.55 -9.79
C GLY A 97 -5.31 -3.96 -8.32
N ASN A 98 -5.34 -5.25 -8.01
CA ASN A 98 -5.13 -5.73 -6.64
C ASN A 98 -3.66 -5.61 -6.22
N ARG A 99 -3.43 -5.30 -4.94
CA ARG A 99 -2.09 -5.18 -4.34
C ARG A 99 -1.28 -6.45 -4.50
N SER A 100 -1.89 -7.60 -4.23
CA SER A 100 -1.33 -8.93 -4.41
C SER A 100 -2.09 -9.71 -5.49
N CYS A 101 -1.41 -10.66 -6.15
CA CYS A 101 -2.04 -11.69 -6.98
C CYS A 101 -2.84 -12.71 -6.15
N PHE A 102 -2.61 -12.78 -4.84
CA PHE A 102 -3.21 -13.73 -3.89
C PHE A 102 -4.49 -13.22 -3.21
N PHE A 103 -5.20 -12.28 -3.85
CA PHE A 103 -6.45 -11.66 -3.36
C PHE A 103 -7.68 -12.60 -3.25
N ARG A 104 -7.51 -13.92 -3.44
CA ARG A 104 -8.56 -14.94 -3.36
C ARG A 104 -8.10 -16.06 -2.44
N LYS A 105 -9.03 -16.59 -1.65
CA LYS A 105 -8.80 -17.70 -0.73
C LYS A 105 -9.78 -18.85 -0.98
N ILE A 106 -9.43 -20.01 -0.44
CA ILE A 106 -10.33 -21.17 -0.41
C ILE A 106 -11.05 -21.14 0.95
N GLU A 107 -12.37 -21.01 0.92
CA GLU A 107 -13.23 -21.02 2.09
C GLU A 107 -14.39 -21.99 1.84
N ASP A 108 -14.58 -22.96 2.74
CA ASP A 108 -15.59 -24.02 2.61
C ASP A 108 -15.61 -24.72 1.24
N GLY A 109 -14.42 -25.01 0.69
CA GLY A 109 -14.25 -25.66 -0.60
C GLY A 109 -14.61 -24.80 -1.81
N LYS A 110 -14.86 -23.50 -1.61
CA LYS A 110 -15.15 -22.54 -2.68
C LYS A 110 -14.03 -21.51 -2.78
N LEU A 111 -13.75 -21.08 -4.01
CA LEU A 111 -12.89 -19.94 -4.26
C LEU A 111 -13.70 -18.66 -4.00
N VAL A 112 -13.28 -17.88 -3.02
CA VAL A 112 -13.88 -16.59 -2.69
C VAL A 112 -12.83 -15.50 -2.78
N GLU A 113 -13.22 -14.29 -3.18
CA GLU A 113 -12.35 -13.13 -3.04
C GLU A 113 -12.13 -12.87 -1.55
N ASP A 114 -10.86 -12.78 -1.15
CA ASP A 114 -10.54 -12.41 0.20
C ASP A 114 -10.77 -10.90 0.31
N ALA A 115 -12.00 -10.53 0.68
CA ALA A 115 -12.45 -9.16 0.88
C ALA A 115 -11.63 -8.38 1.94
N LYS A 116 -10.56 -8.98 2.48
CA LYS A 116 -9.58 -8.39 3.37
C LYS A 116 -8.38 -7.77 2.64
N GLU A 117 -8.17 -8.06 1.35
CA GLU A 117 -6.92 -7.72 0.63
C GLU A 117 -7.07 -6.69 -0.51
N GLN A 118 -8.29 -6.27 -0.83
CA GLN A 118 -8.50 -4.83 -0.86
C GLN A 118 -8.41 -4.47 0.60
N THR A 119 -7.34 -3.78 1.01
CA THR A 119 -7.44 -3.14 2.31
C THR A 119 -8.80 -2.44 2.35
N LYS A 120 -9.45 -2.44 3.51
CA LYS A 120 -9.99 -1.17 3.93
C LYS A 120 -8.82 -0.20 3.75
N THR A 121 -8.67 0.37 2.54
CA THR A 121 -7.78 1.47 2.23
C THR A 121 -7.88 2.32 3.46
N ASP A 122 -6.75 2.42 4.17
CA ASP A 122 -6.65 3.08 5.46
C ASP A 122 -7.64 4.24 5.42
N VAL A 123 -8.73 4.14 6.22
CA VAL A 123 -9.90 5.01 6.02
C VAL A 123 -9.42 6.46 6.10
N PHE A 124 -8.39 6.72 6.90
CA PHE A 124 -7.63 7.95 6.98
C PHE A 124 -6.90 8.29 5.66
N ALA A 125 -6.13 7.39 5.07
CA ALA A 125 -5.47 7.62 3.77
C ALA A 125 -6.46 7.85 2.61
N ARG A 126 -7.58 7.10 2.54
CA ARG A 126 -8.61 7.30 1.51
C ARG A 126 -9.32 8.63 1.69
N GLU A 127 -9.72 8.93 2.93
CA GLU A 127 -10.36 10.21 3.26
C GLU A 127 -9.41 11.38 2.96
N GLN A 128 -8.14 11.26 3.35
CA GLN A 128 -7.11 12.25 3.05
C GLN A 128 -6.89 12.43 1.55
N ALA A 129 -6.87 11.35 0.76
CA ALA A 129 -6.78 11.44 -0.69
C ALA A 129 -7.98 12.17 -1.30
N VAL A 130 -9.20 11.92 -0.81
CA VAL A 130 -10.40 12.66 -1.23
C VAL A 130 -10.29 14.14 -0.86
N VAL A 131 -9.85 14.45 0.36
CA VAL A 131 -9.70 15.86 0.81
C VAL A 131 -8.62 16.60 -0.01
N MET A 132 -7.49 15.95 -0.30
CA MET A 132 -6.44 16.49 -1.16
C MET A 132 -6.94 16.70 -2.59
N ASP A 133 -7.63 15.71 -3.16
CA ASP A 133 -8.23 15.82 -4.48
C ASP A 133 -9.23 16.97 -4.54
N ARG A 134 -10.09 17.15 -3.53
CA ARG A 134 -11.01 18.30 -3.47
C ARG A 134 -10.27 19.62 -3.39
N LYS A 135 -9.10 19.68 -2.76
CA LYS A 135 -8.28 20.90 -2.69
C LYS A 135 -7.65 21.24 -4.04
N GLU A 136 -7.18 20.24 -4.78
CA GLU A 136 -6.54 20.40 -6.10
C GLU A 136 -7.55 20.54 -7.25
N HIS A 137 -8.65 19.81 -7.17
CA HIS A 137 -9.74 19.71 -8.14
C HIS A 137 -11.09 20.06 -7.47
N PRO A 138 -11.40 21.35 -7.27
CA PRO A 138 -12.63 21.77 -6.59
C PRO A 138 -13.90 21.27 -7.28
N GLU A 139 -14.85 20.77 -6.48
CA GLU A 139 -16.19 20.37 -6.94
C GLU A 139 -17.26 21.28 -6.34
N GLU A 140 -18.10 21.87 -7.20
CA GLU A 140 -19.16 22.79 -6.76
C GLU A 140 -20.17 22.07 -5.84
N GLY A 141 -20.47 22.66 -4.69
CA GLY A 141 -21.39 22.09 -3.70
C GLY A 141 -20.75 21.09 -2.73
N SER A 142 -19.46 20.77 -2.87
CA SER A 142 -18.72 19.92 -1.94
C SER A 142 -18.53 20.60 -0.58
N TYR A 143 -18.82 19.88 0.51
CA TYR A 143 -18.61 20.37 1.87
C TYR A 143 -17.12 20.66 2.16
N THR A 144 -16.22 19.82 1.65
CA THR A 144 -14.77 20.01 1.80
C THR A 144 -14.31 21.31 1.14
N ASN A 145 -14.83 21.62 -0.06
CA ASN A 145 -14.52 22.88 -0.73
C ASN A 145 -15.09 24.08 0.03
N TYR A 146 -16.30 23.98 0.58
CA TYR A 146 -16.83 25.02 1.47
C TYR A 146 -15.92 25.32 2.67
N LEU A 147 -15.31 24.29 3.28
CA LEU A 147 -14.37 24.49 4.38
C LEU A 147 -13.12 25.24 3.91
N PHE A 148 -12.52 24.82 2.80
CA PHE A 148 -11.35 25.49 2.23
C PHE A 148 -11.65 26.93 1.79
N ASP A 149 -12.81 27.19 1.18
CA ASP A 149 -13.24 28.52 0.73
C ASP A 149 -13.44 29.50 1.89
N LYS A 150 -13.87 28.99 3.06
CA LYS A 150 -14.02 29.79 4.29
C LYS A 150 -12.72 29.98 5.04
N GLY A 151 -11.68 29.21 4.73
CA GLY A 151 -10.33 29.34 5.25
C GLY A 151 -10.14 28.77 6.66
N GLU A 152 -8.93 28.97 7.16
CA GLU A 152 -8.38 28.39 8.39
C GLU A 152 -9.32 28.51 9.60
N ASP A 153 -9.84 29.71 9.87
CA ASP A 153 -10.74 29.95 11.01
C ASP A 153 -11.95 29.02 11.03
N LYS A 154 -12.51 28.70 9.86
CA LYS A 154 -13.67 27.80 9.75
C LYS A 154 -13.28 26.35 9.99
N ILE A 155 -12.11 25.94 9.49
CA ILE A 155 -11.57 24.59 9.67
C ILE A 155 -11.28 24.35 11.15
N LEU A 156 -10.53 25.25 11.78
CA LEU A 156 -10.15 25.14 13.20
C LEU A 156 -11.36 25.22 14.12
N LYS A 157 -12.35 26.05 13.79
CA LYS A 157 -13.62 26.11 14.52
C LYS A 157 -14.30 24.74 14.57
N LYS A 158 -14.39 24.03 13.43
CA LYS A 158 -15.02 22.71 13.38
C LYS A 158 -14.22 21.66 14.17
N VAL A 159 -12.89 21.67 14.09
CA VAL A 159 -12.06 20.80 14.95
C VAL A 159 -12.38 21.02 16.43
N GLY A 160 -12.52 22.27 16.86
CA GLY A 160 -12.89 22.60 18.24
C GLY A 160 -14.31 22.19 18.64
N GLU A 161 -15.29 22.38 17.74
CA GLU A 161 -16.69 21.95 17.92
C GLU A 161 -16.76 20.41 18.12
N GLU A 162 -16.18 19.63 17.20
CA GLU A 162 -16.22 18.16 17.28
C GLU A 162 -15.48 17.61 18.49
N ALA A 163 -14.34 18.22 18.85
CA ALA A 163 -13.61 17.81 20.04
C ALA A 163 -14.46 17.99 21.32
N ALA A 164 -15.25 19.06 21.40
CA ALA A 164 -16.15 19.28 22.53
C ALA A 164 -17.32 18.27 22.53
N GLU A 165 -17.85 17.94 21.36
CA GLU A 165 -18.94 16.96 21.19
C GLU A 165 -18.49 15.55 21.57
N VAL A 166 -17.29 15.12 21.15
CA VAL A 166 -16.67 13.85 21.61
C VAL A 166 -16.54 13.79 23.14
N VAL A 167 -16.13 14.88 23.78
CA VAL A 167 -16.02 14.95 25.26
C VAL A 167 -17.38 14.79 25.91
N ILE A 168 -18.42 15.44 25.38
CA ILE A 168 -19.80 15.34 25.88
C ILE A 168 -20.34 13.92 25.70
N ALA A 169 -20.19 13.34 24.50
CA ALA A 169 -20.60 11.97 24.20
C ALA A 169 -19.89 10.97 25.13
N GLY A 170 -18.58 11.14 25.34
CA GLY A 170 -17.77 10.37 26.28
C GLY A 170 -18.27 10.45 27.72
N LYS A 171 -18.64 11.66 28.18
CA LYS A 171 -19.25 11.87 29.50
C LYS A 171 -20.60 11.16 29.64
N ASN A 172 -21.42 11.20 28.59
CA ASN A 172 -22.73 10.55 28.55
C ASN A 172 -22.64 9.03 28.40
N ARG A 173 -21.46 8.50 28.03
CA ARG A 173 -21.21 7.08 27.72
C ARG A 173 -22.10 6.56 26.59
N ASP A 174 -22.51 7.45 25.69
CA ASP A 174 -23.27 7.12 24.51
C ASP A 174 -22.31 6.60 23.43
N LYS A 175 -22.35 5.30 23.17
CA LYS A 175 -21.40 4.68 22.23
C LYS A 175 -21.63 5.12 20.79
N ASP A 176 -22.87 5.40 20.44
CA ASP A 176 -23.23 5.77 19.06
C ASP A 176 -22.80 7.21 18.80
N GLU A 177 -23.08 8.13 19.73
CA GLU A 177 -22.56 9.51 19.66
C GLU A 177 -21.03 9.53 19.71
N ILE A 178 -20.38 8.76 20.61
CA ILE A 178 -18.91 8.70 20.65
C ILE A 178 -18.36 8.28 19.29
N SER A 179 -18.94 7.26 18.65
CA SER A 179 -18.48 6.81 17.34
C SER A 179 -18.70 7.87 16.26
N TYR A 180 -19.84 8.56 16.30
CA TYR A 180 -20.20 9.57 15.31
C TYR A 180 -19.30 10.82 15.43
N GLU A 181 -19.20 11.42 16.61
CA GLU A 181 -18.41 12.65 16.81
C GLU A 181 -16.91 12.39 16.67
N THR A 182 -16.45 11.18 17.01
CA THR A 182 -15.03 10.82 16.76
C THR A 182 -14.75 10.75 15.26
N ALA A 183 -15.70 10.27 14.46
CA ALA A 183 -15.55 10.25 13.01
C ALA A 183 -15.55 11.67 12.41
N ASP A 184 -16.42 12.57 12.87
CA ASP A 184 -16.43 13.97 12.40
C ASP A 184 -15.14 14.71 12.82
N LEU A 185 -14.68 14.49 14.06
CA LEU A 185 -13.40 15.03 14.53
C LEU A 185 -12.23 14.55 13.65
N ILE A 186 -12.16 13.26 13.33
CA ILE A 186 -11.13 12.70 12.46
C ILE A 186 -11.17 13.33 11.07
N TYR A 187 -12.36 13.52 10.49
CA TYR A 187 -12.52 14.18 9.20
C TYR A 187 -11.99 15.62 9.25
N HIS A 188 -12.39 16.39 10.26
CA HIS A 188 -11.95 17.78 10.40
C HIS A 188 -10.46 17.92 10.70
N LEU A 189 -9.88 16.99 11.46
CA LEU A 189 -8.42 16.88 11.62
C LEU A 189 -7.74 16.59 10.27
N THR A 190 -8.32 15.73 9.44
CA THR A 190 -7.79 15.43 8.10
C THR A 190 -7.76 16.67 7.22
N VAL A 191 -8.84 17.46 7.20
CA VAL A 191 -8.92 18.73 6.47
C VAL A 191 -7.87 19.72 6.98
N MET A 192 -7.70 19.85 8.30
CA MET A 192 -6.68 20.70 8.91
C MET A 192 -5.25 20.27 8.53
N LEU A 193 -4.95 18.96 8.55
CA LEU A 193 -3.63 18.44 8.16
C LEU A 193 -3.33 18.76 6.69
N VAL A 194 -4.27 18.46 5.79
CA VAL A 194 -4.12 18.79 4.36
C VAL A 194 -3.99 20.29 4.15
N ASP A 195 -4.66 21.11 4.96
CA ASP A 195 -4.52 22.56 4.85
C ASP A 195 -3.10 23.04 5.18
N ASN A 196 -2.46 22.38 6.15
CA ASN A 196 -1.08 22.61 6.58
C ASN A 196 -0.03 21.85 5.77
N GLY A 197 -0.42 21.17 4.67
CA GLY A 197 0.51 20.38 3.85
C GLY A 197 1.05 19.14 4.56
N MET A 198 0.32 18.62 5.54
CA MET A 198 0.66 17.43 6.32
C MET A 198 -0.20 16.23 5.95
N THR A 199 0.29 15.05 6.31
CA THR A 199 -0.36 13.76 6.06
C THR A 199 -0.59 12.99 7.37
N TRP A 200 -1.44 11.95 7.32
CA TRP A 200 -1.59 11.05 8.46
C TRP A 200 -0.30 10.27 8.77
N GLU A 201 0.54 10.05 7.76
CA GLU A 201 1.88 9.48 7.90
C GLU A 201 2.77 10.31 8.84
N ASP A 202 2.68 11.65 8.79
CA ASP A 202 3.42 12.53 9.69
C ASP A 202 2.97 12.35 11.15
N ILE A 203 1.68 12.11 11.37
CA ILE A 203 1.12 11.85 12.70
C ILE A 203 1.53 10.46 13.20
N TYR A 204 1.50 9.45 12.33
CA TYR A 204 1.94 8.09 12.69
C TYR A 204 3.41 8.07 13.11
N LYS A 205 4.30 8.71 12.35
CA LYS A 205 5.72 8.85 12.72
C LYS A 205 5.90 9.50 14.08
N GLU A 206 5.13 10.54 14.39
CA GLU A 206 5.20 11.20 15.69
C GLU A 206 4.69 10.31 16.84
N MET A 207 3.64 9.51 16.61
CA MET A 207 3.13 8.55 17.60
C MET A 207 4.12 7.41 17.86
N GLU A 208 4.77 6.90 16.81
CA GLU A 208 5.82 5.88 16.92
C GLU A 208 7.02 6.40 17.70
N ARG A 209 7.44 7.66 17.45
CA ARG A 209 8.51 8.31 18.19
C ARG A 209 8.26 8.37 19.70
N ARG A 210 7.00 8.50 20.14
CA ARG A 210 6.60 8.59 21.56
C ARG A 210 6.42 7.23 22.23
N SER A 211 6.26 6.18 21.44
CA SER A 211 5.97 4.83 21.91
C SER A 211 7.24 4.03 22.24
N ASN A 212 8.42 4.62 22.00
CA ASN A 212 9.76 4.13 22.36
C ASN A 212 10.40 5.05 23.40
#